data_AF-A0A0Q8TU68-F1
#
_entry.id   AF-A0A0Q8TU68-F1
#
_cell.length_a   1.000
_cell.length_b   1.000
_cell.length_c   1.000
_cell.angle_alpha   90.00
_cell.angle_beta   90.00
_cell.angle_gamma   90.00
#
_symmetry.space_group_name_H-M   'P 1'
#
loop_
_entity.id
_entity.type
_entity.pdbx_description
1 polymer ?
#
loop_
_entity_poly.entity_id
_entity_poly.type
_entity_poly.pdbx_seq_one_letter_code
_entity_poly.pdbx_strand_id
1 'polypeptide(L)'
;MAGAQAADPAVFDGATGTLSLPTLQIDNARYFSVVIKLLDVGLLKANDPAVVGEDIQFLSTGNLLHLPQLTIGKDLFTQVSLGNPSFSLVSYGGVVTNPPFTGTGSTGHLLDVRVTAVSTAQNPITLVNVTRPLSQQEFCSDASLRLPITQSQQNALANNWTLNVCTFDVISGTGSIKMTLRVSGLAVPYSATYVYH
;
A
#
# COMPACT_ATOMS: atom_id res chain seq x y z
N MET A 1 5.12 -21.97 19.60
CA MET A 1 4.21 -21.54 18.53
C MET A 1 4.39 -20.04 18.41
N ALA A 2 5.15 -19.60 17.40
CA ALA A 2 5.41 -18.18 17.19
C ALA A 2 4.16 -17.55 16.55
N GLY A 3 3.60 -16.53 17.22
CA GLY A 3 2.48 -15.76 16.67
C GLY A 3 2.94 -15.04 15.40
N ALA A 4 2.11 -15.13 14.37
CA ALA A 4 2.31 -14.42 13.11
C ALA A 4 2.40 -12.92 13.39
N GLN A 5 3.44 -12.26 12.87
CA GLN A 5 3.71 -10.85 13.13
C GLN A 5 3.19 -10.03 11.94
N ALA A 6 2.30 -9.08 12.19
CA ALA A 6 2.01 -8.04 11.19
C ALA A 6 3.32 -7.35 10.80
N ALA A 7 3.48 -7.00 9.51
CA ALA A 7 4.71 -6.36 9.02
C ALA A 7 4.99 -5.00 9.69
N ASP A 8 3.95 -4.32 10.20
CA ASP A 8 4.04 -3.14 11.06
C ASP A 8 2.89 -3.15 12.11
N PRO A 9 3.14 -2.80 13.38
CA PRO A 9 2.11 -2.79 14.43
C PRO A 9 1.17 -1.57 14.31
N ALA A 10 -0.07 -1.72 14.78
CA ALA A 10 -0.92 -0.56 15.07
C ALA A 10 -0.28 0.28 16.17
N VAL A 11 -0.34 1.61 16.09
CA VAL A 11 0.25 2.51 17.09
C VAL A 11 -0.82 3.38 17.72
N PHE A 12 -0.99 3.30 19.03
CA PHE A 12 -1.90 4.15 19.77
C PHE A 12 -1.18 5.36 20.37
N ASP A 13 -1.72 6.54 20.10
CA ASP A 13 -1.32 7.79 20.73
C ASP A 13 -2.36 8.20 21.79
N GLY A 14 -2.00 8.01 23.06
CA GLY A 14 -2.84 8.38 24.20
C GLY A 14 -3.07 9.88 24.38
N ALA A 15 -2.25 10.75 23.79
CA ALA A 15 -2.43 12.20 23.88
C ALA A 15 -3.58 12.68 22.99
N THR A 16 -3.75 12.05 21.83
CA THR A 16 -4.76 12.42 20.82
C THR A 16 -5.96 11.46 20.79
N GLY A 17 -5.83 10.28 21.43
CA GLY A 17 -6.82 9.21 21.37
C GLY A 17 -6.87 8.56 19.98
N THR A 18 -5.80 8.68 19.20
CA THR A 18 -5.75 8.18 17.82
C THR A 18 -5.01 6.86 17.74
N LEU A 19 -5.44 6.04 16.78
CA LEU A 19 -4.83 4.78 16.43
C LEU A 19 -4.38 4.87 14.97
N SER A 20 -3.07 4.83 14.76
CA SER A 20 -2.44 4.78 13.45
C SER A 20 -2.27 3.33 13.03
N LEU A 21 -2.77 2.99 11.85
CA LEU A 21 -2.82 1.64 11.32
C LEU A 21 -2.14 1.63 9.94
N PRO A 22 -1.14 0.76 9.71
CA PRO A 22 -0.53 0.62 8.40
C PRO A 22 -1.57 0.16 7.37
N THR A 23 -2.41 -0.79 7.77
CA THR A 23 -3.57 -1.27 7.02
C THR A 23 -4.77 -1.45 7.96
N LEU A 24 -5.98 -1.34 7.43
CA LEU A 24 -7.22 -1.71 8.11
C LEU A 24 -8.15 -2.36 7.10
N GLN A 25 -8.46 -3.63 7.30
CA GLN A 25 -9.52 -4.27 6.54
C GLN A 25 -10.87 -4.04 7.22
N ILE A 26 -11.84 -3.52 6.48
CA ILE A 26 -13.24 -3.41 6.91
C ILE A 26 -14.05 -4.24 5.94
N ASP A 27 -14.54 -5.39 6.39
CA ASP A 27 -15.27 -6.34 5.55
C ASP A 27 -14.50 -6.69 4.26
N ASN A 28 -15.01 -6.25 3.09
CA ASN A 28 -14.42 -6.48 1.77
C ASN A 28 -13.51 -5.34 1.29
N ALA A 29 -13.25 -4.35 2.14
CA ALA A 29 -12.42 -3.20 1.82
C ALA A 29 -11.13 -3.21 2.65
N ARG A 30 -10.01 -2.84 2.04
CA ARG A 30 -8.71 -2.67 2.71
C ARG A 30 -8.25 -1.23 2.56
N TYR A 31 -8.09 -0.56 3.69
CA TYR A 31 -7.63 0.82 3.81
C TYR A 31 -6.16 0.85 4.20
N PHE A 32 -5.43 1.88 3.79
CA PHE A 32 -3.98 2.02 4.00
C PHE A 32 -3.64 3.35 4.66
N SER A 33 -2.56 3.39 5.44
CA SER A 33 -2.11 4.60 6.16
C SER A 33 -3.28 5.26 6.92
N VAL A 34 -3.98 4.43 7.71
CA VAL A 34 -5.25 4.80 8.32
C VAL A 34 -4.98 5.42 9.67
N VAL A 35 -5.66 6.51 9.96
CA VAL A 35 -5.76 7.05 11.31
C VAL A 35 -7.23 7.01 11.69
N ILE A 36 -7.53 6.33 12.78
CA ILE A 36 -8.85 6.39 13.42
C ILE A 36 -8.72 7.09 14.76
N LYS A 37 -9.79 7.77 15.18
CA LYS A 37 -9.92 8.30 16.54
C LYS A 37 -10.86 7.39 17.31
N LEU A 38 -10.37 6.79 18.38
CA LEU A 38 -11.18 6.00 19.28
C LEU A 38 -12.04 6.96 20.11
N LEU A 39 -13.36 6.85 19.97
CA LEU A 39 -14.34 7.56 20.77
C LEU A 39 -14.66 6.76 22.04
N ASP A 40 -14.73 5.43 21.88
CA ASP A 40 -14.85 4.45 22.95
C ASP A 40 -14.04 3.19 22.55
N VAL A 41 -13.22 2.69 23.47
CA VAL A 41 -12.43 1.47 23.27
C VAL A 41 -13.26 0.21 23.42
N GLY A 42 -14.43 0.30 24.04
CA GLY A 42 -15.27 -0.85 24.36
C GLY A 42 -14.55 -1.84 25.29
N LEU A 43 -14.70 -3.14 25.00
CA LEU A 43 -14.06 -4.22 25.74
C LEU A 43 -12.70 -4.56 25.14
N LEU A 44 -11.63 -4.17 25.83
CA LEU A 44 -10.26 -4.55 25.50
C LEU A 44 -9.97 -5.99 25.96
N LYS A 45 -9.45 -6.81 25.06
CA LYS A 45 -8.83 -8.11 25.39
C LYS A 45 -7.43 -8.17 24.80
N ALA A 46 -6.46 -8.55 25.63
CA ALA A 46 -5.09 -8.85 25.20
C ALA A 46 -4.88 -10.37 25.16
N ASN A 47 -4.00 -10.84 24.27
CA ASN A 47 -3.78 -12.27 24.03
C ASN A 47 -5.07 -13.02 23.64
N ASP A 48 -5.94 -12.38 22.87
CA ASP A 48 -7.20 -12.97 22.43
C ASP A 48 -6.95 -14.01 21.33
N PRO A 49 -7.22 -15.31 21.59
CA PRO A 49 -7.00 -16.36 20.59
C PRO A 49 -7.90 -16.23 19.35
N ALA A 50 -8.96 -15.41 19.40
CA ALA A 50 -9.81 -15.12 18.24
C ALA A 50 -9.12 -14.21 17.22
N VAL A 51 -8.06 -13.49 17.60
CA VAL A 51 -7.23 -12.71 16.68
C VAL A 51 -6.32 -13.68 15.92
N VAL A 52 -6.79 -14.08 14.75
CA VAL A 52 -6.11 -14.99 13.83
C VAL A 52 -5.65 -14.23 12.58
N GLY A 53 -4.42 -14.51 12.13
CA GLY A 53 -3.82 -13.86 10.95
C GLY A 53 -2.95 -12.65 11.28
N GLU A 54 -2.41 -12.02 10.24
CA GLU A 54 -1.44 -10.91 10.32
C GLU A 54 -2.06 -9.53 10.03
N ASP A 55 -3.29 -9.50 9.50
CA ASP A 55 -3.95 -8.26 9.11
C ASP A 55 -4.72 -7.64 10.28
N ILE A 56 -4.72 -6.31 10.35
CA ILE A 56 -5.62 -5.53 11.20
C ILE A 56 -7.00 -5.51 10.55
N GLN A 57 -8.04 -5.92 11.28
CA GLN A 57 -9.37 -6.12 10.71
C GLN A 57 -10.46 -5.59 11.62
N PHE A 58 -11.39 -4.82 11.06
CA PHE A 58 -12.66 -4.50 11.66
C PHE A 58 -13.74 -5.40 11.04
N LEU A 59 -14.32 -6.26 11.88
CA LEU A 59 -15.43 -7.12 11.52
C LEU A 59 -16.72 -6.40 11.92
N SER A 60 -17.47 -5.94 10.91
CA SER A 60 -18.79 -5.33 11.15
C SER A 60 -19.73 -6.31 11.83
N THR A 61 -19.61 -7.60 11.47
CA THR A 61 -20.28 -8.70 12.14
C THR A 61 -19.66 -8.90 13.53
N GLY A 62 -20.41 -8.52 14.57
CA GLY A 62 -19.95 -8.61 15.96
C GLY A 62 -19.22 -7.37 16.47
N ASN A 63 -19.10 -6.32 15.65
CA ASN A 63 -18.46 -5.03 15.99
C ASN A 63 -17.13 -5.23 16.71
N LEU A 64 -16.15 -5.81 16.01
CA LEU A 64 -14.91 -6.30 16.61
C LEU A 64 -13.72 -5.78 15.82
N LEU A 65 -12.80 -5.07 16.49
CA LEU A 65 -11.52 -4.65 15.90
C LEU A 65 -10.41 -5.59 16.37
N HIS A 66 -9.81 -6.31 15.44
CA HIS A 66 -8.65 -7.17 15.64
C HIS A 66 -7.36 -6.41 15.32
N LEU A 67 -6.43 -6.45 16.27
CA LEU A 67 -5.12 -5.83 16.21
C LEU A 67 -4.08 -6.92 16.53
N PRO A 68 -3.50 -7.59 15.52
CA PRO A 68 -2.50 -8.63 15.73
C PRO A 68 -1.31 -8.14 16.56
N GLN A 69 -0.94 -6.88 16.35
CA GLN A 69 0.06 -6.16 17.14
C GLN A 69 -0.39 -4.72 17.39
N LEU A 70 -0.22 -4.27 18.64
CA LEU A 70 -0.54 -2.92 19.08
C LEU A 70 0.60 -2.36 19.93
N THR A 71 1.16 -1.24 19.52
CA THR A 71 2.16 -0.48 20.27
C THR A 71 1.48 0.65 21.04
N ILE A 72 1.76 0.74 22.34
CA ILE A 72 1.34 1.85 23.20
C ILE A 72 2.60 2.41 23.85
N GLY A 73 3.01 3.62 23.45
CA GLY A 73 4.29 4.18 23.89
C GLY A 73 5.47 3.30 23.46
N LYS A 74 6.10 2.60 24.42
CA LYS A 74 7.24 1.68 24.17
C LYS A 74 6.85 0.21 24.26
N ASP A 75 5.63 -0.09 24.69
CA ASP A 75 5.17 -1.45 24.96
C ASP A 75 4.46 -2.02 23.74
N LEU A 76 4.74 -3.28 23.42
CA LEU A 76 4.13 -4.03 22.33
C LEU A 76 3.18 -5.10 22.90
N PHE A 77 1.93 -5.05 22.49
CA PHE A 77 0.89 -6.02 22.82
C PHE A 77 0.58 -6.88 21.59
N THR A 78 0.41 -8.17 21.79
CA THR A 78 0.06 -9.12 20.73
C THR A 78 -1.37 -9.61 20.88
N GLN A 79 -2.02 -9.91 19.75
CA GLN A 79 -3.37 -10.47 19.71
C GLN A 79 -4.37 -9.64 20.53
N VAL A 80 -4.47 -8.35 20.20
CA VAL A 80 -5.38 -7.44 20.88
C VAL A 80 -6.70 -7.39 20.12
N SER A 81 -7.82 -7.45 20.84
CA SER A 81 -9.15 -7.22 20.27
C SER A 81 -9.90 -6.14 21.06
N LEU A 82 -10.66 -5.32 20.34
CA LEU A 82 -11.62 -4.39 20.92
C LEU A 82 -13.02 -4.83 20.54
N GLY A 83 -13.81 -5.24 21.52
CA GLY A 83 -15.22 -5.62 21.36
C GLY A 83 -16.14 -4.43 21.59
N ASN A 84 -17.02 -4.17 20.62
CA ASN A 84 -17.89 -3.01 20.56
C ASN A 84 -17.17 -1.64 20.61
N PRO A 85 -16.08 -1.42 19.85
CA PRO A 85 -15.45 -0.12 19.83
C PRO A 85 -16.33 0.90 19.10
N SER A 86 -16.17 2.18 19.45
CA SER A 86 -16.68 3.31 18.68
C SER A 86 -15.50 4.15 18.20
N PHE A 87 -15.43 4.41 16.91
CA PHE A 87 -14.37 5.20 16.32
C PHE A 87 -14.85 5.99 15.12
N SER A 88 -14.14 7.08 14.84
CA SER A 88 -14.28 7.83 13.60
C SER A 88 -13.03 7.64 12.75
N LEU A 89 -13.22 7.40 11.45
CA LEU A 89 -12.13 7.46 10.48
C LEU A 89 -11.67 8.92 10.35
N VAL A 90 -10.42 9.20 10.72
CA VAL A 90 -9.83 10.55 10.65
C VAL A 90 -9.20 10.78 9.29
N SER A 91 -8.39 9.83 8.84
CA SER A 91 -7.74 9.88 7.52
C SER A 91 -7.38 8.48 7.03
N TYR A 92 -7.20 8.36 5.73
CA TYR A 92 -6.62 7.19 5.09
C TYR A 92 -5.85 7.64 3.84
N GLY A 93 -4.77 6.93 3.51
CA GLY A 93 -3.97 7.17 2.30
C GLY A 93 -4.56 6.53 1.04
N GLY A 94 -5.39 5.49 1.18
CA GLY A 94 -6.06 4.82 0.08
C GLY A 94 -7.02 3.72 0.53
N VAL A 95 -7.87 3.23 -0.37
CA VAL A 95 -8.82 2.13 -0.15
C VAL A 95 -8.87 1.21 -1.37
N VAL A 96 -8.97 -0.09 -1.11
CA VAL A 96 -9.24 -1.16 -2.10
C VAL A 96 -10.53 -1.85 -1.69
N THR A 97 -11.48 -2.06 -2.60
CA THR A 97 -12.73 -2.80 -2.34
C THR A 97 -12.78 -4.01 -3.28
N ASN A 98 -12.94 -5.26 -2.80
CA ASN A 98 -12.86 -6.46 -3.67
C ASN A 98 -14.19 -7.23 -3.76
N PRO A 99 -14.44 -7.99 -4.87
CA PRO A 99 -14.18 -9.44 -4.81
C PRO A 99 -13.65 -10.04 -6.13
N PRO A 100 -13.42 -11.37 -6.18
CA PRO A 100 -12.11 -12.02 -6.24
C PRO A 100 -11.26 -11.67 -7.49
N PHE A 101 -9.94 -11.81 -7.36
CA PHE A 101 -8.99 -11.65 -8.47
C PHE A 101 -9.16 -12.72 -9.56
N THR A 102 -10.00 -12.46 -10.57
CA THR A 102 -10.02 -13.22 -11.84
C THR A 102 -10.38 -12.37 -13.07
N GLY A 103 -10.24 -11.04 -13.01
CA GLY A 103 -10.62 -10.15 -14.12
C GLY A 103 -9.45 -9.32 -14.65
N THR A 104 -9.01 -9.63 -15.86
CA THR A 104 -8.30 -8.68 -16.72
C THR A 104 -9.20 -7.45 -16.93
N GLY A 105 -8.74 -6.24 -16.59
CA GLY A 105 -9.36 -4.96 -17.02
C GLY A 105 -10.24 -4.23 -16.01
N SER A 106 -10.13 -4.51 -14.71
CA SER A 106 -10.83 -3.75 -13.67
C SER A 106 -10.14 -2.42 -13.34
N THR A 107 -10.94 -1.43 -12.97
CA THR A 107 -10.51 -0.16 -12.36
C THR A 107 -10.47 -0.32 -10.83
N GLY A 108 -9.57 0.38 -10.14
CA GLY A 108 -9.49 0.37 -8.67
C GLY A 108 -8.29 -0.36 -8.07
N HIS A 109 -7.25 -0.63 -8.87
CA HIS A 109 -6.03 -1.28 -8.41
C HIS A 109 -5.09 -0.29 -7.70
N LEU A 110 -4.29 -0.82 -6.78
CA LEU A 110 -3.10 -0.13 -6.30
C LEU A 110 -1.94 -0.49 -7.19
N LEU A 111 -1.08 0.47 -7.45
CA LEU A 111 0.13 0.26 -8.23
C LEU A 111 1.31 0.75 -7.42
N ASP A 112 2.12 -0.18 -6.92
CA ASP A 112 3.39 0.15 -6.29
C ASP A 112 4.46 0.30 -7.36
N VAL A 113 5.09 1.47 -7.38
CA VAL A 113 6.16 1.82 -8.31
C VAL A 113 7.45 2.03 -7.54
N ARG A 114 8.44 1.19 -7.80
CA ARG A 114 9.78 1.36 -7.24
C ARG A 114 10.75 1.79 -8.31
N VAL A 115 11.17 3.05 -8.26
CA VAL A 115 12.15 3.63 -9.18
C VAL A 115 13.56 3.39 -8.64
N THR A 116 14.46 2.92 -9.49
CA THR A 116 15.89 2.79 -9.23
C THR A 116 16.64 3.66 -10.23
N ALA A 117 17.42 4.59 -9.71
CA ALA A 117 18.24 5.53 -10.47
C ALA A 117 19.71 5.24 -10.16
N VAL A 118 20.54 4.92 -11.16
CA VAL A 118 22.00 4.74 -10.95
C VAL A 118 22.31 3.78 -9.79
N SER A 119 21.54 2.69 -9.69
CA SER A 119 21.65 1.68 -8.62
C SER A 119 21.25 2.14 -7.21
N THR A 120 20.68 3.33 -7.07
CA THR A 120 20.01 3.79 -5.83
C THR A 120 18.51 3.58 -5.94
N ALA A 121 17.94 2.76 -5.05
CA ALA A 121 16.51 2.58 -4.97
C ALA A 121 15.89 3.81 -4.30
N GLN A 122 14.92 4.42 -4.96
CA GLN A 122 14.10 5.48 -4.37
C GLN A 122 12.98 4.87 -3.52
N ASN A 123 12.40 5.69 -2.66
CA ASN A 123 11.21 5.31 -1.90
C ASN A 123 10.09 4.90 -2.88
N PRO A 124 9.37 3.80 -2.60
CA PRO A 124 8.23 3.39 -3.42
C PRO A 124 7.19 4.50 -3.51
N ILE A 125 6.61 4.65 -4.70
CA ILE A 125 5.48 5.55 -4.97
C ILE A 125 4.27 4.65 -5.20
N THR A 126 3.26 4.76 -4.33
CA THR A 126 2.00 4.04 -4.50
C THR A 126 0.99 4.93 -5.22
N LEU A 127 0.55 4.50 -6.40
CA LEU A 127 -0.51 5.13 -7.17
C LEU A 127 -1.83 4.43 -6.86
N VAL A 128 -2.89 5.22 -6.64
CA VAL A 128 -4.23 4.74 -6.29
C VAL A 128 -5.19 4.85 -7.47
N ASN A 129 -6.17 3.94 -7.54
CA ASN A 129 -7.21 3.92 -8.56
C ASN A 129 -6.66 3.79 -9.99
N VAL A 130 -5.65 2.95 -10.16
CA VAL A 130 -5.04 2.71 -11.47
C VAL A 130 -5.78 1.58 -12.17
N THR A 131 -5.98 1.70 -13.48
CA THR A 131 -6.56 0.59 -14.26
C THR A 131 -5.44 -0.40 -14.53
N ARG A 132 -5.67 -1.69 -14.24
CA ARG A 132 -4.68 -2.72 -14.55
C ARG A 132 -4.72 -2.97 -16.06
N PRO A 133 -3.59 -2.85 -16.76
CA PRO A 133 -3.55 -3.10 -18.20
C PRO A 133 -3.88 -4.56 -18.52
N LEU A 134 -4.58 -4.75 -19.63
CA LEU A 134 -4.99 -6.06 -20.16
C LEU A 134 -3.88 -6.75 -20.95
N SER A 135 -2.87 -5.98 -21.36
CA SER A 135 -1.80 -6.45 -22.21
C SER A 135 -0.52 -5.65 -21.97
N GLN A 136 0.62 -6.21 -22.38
CA GLN A 136 1.89 -5.49 -22.38
C GLN A 136 1.82 -4.24 -23.26
N GLN A 137 1.10 -4.29 -24.38
CA GLN A 137 0.96 -3.12 -25.26
C GLN A 137 0.27 -1.97 -24.54
N GLU A 138 -0.83 -2.25 -23.83
CA GLU A 138 -1.56 -1.25 -23.06
C GLU A 138 -0.68 -0.66 -21.94
N PHE A 139 -0.02 -1.51 -21.14
CA PHE A 139 0.93 -1.09 -20.11
C PHE A 139 2.05 -0.20 -20.68
N CYS A 140 2.66 -0.60 -21.80
CA CYS A 140 3.78 0.13 -22.37
C CYS A 140 3.37 1.42 -23.10
N SER A 141 2.11 1.52 -23.54
CA SER A 141 1.55 2.71 -24.20
C SER A 141 1.11 3.79 -23.22
N ASP A 142 0.89 3.46 -21.95
CA ASP A 142 0.46 4.42 -20.94
C ASP A 142 1.60 5.37 -20.55
N ALA A 143 1.44 6.64 -20.89
CA ALA A 143 2.40 7.69 -20.58
C ALA A 143 2.42 8.05 -19.08
N SER A 144 1.32 7.84 -18.36
CA SER A 144 1.20 8.18 -16.94
C SER A 144 2.13 7.33 -16.06
N LEU A 145 2.35 6.07 -16.45
CA LEU A 145 3.27 5.16 -15.78
C LEU A 145 4.73 5.63 -15.85
N ARG A 146 5.07 6.50 -16.80
CA ARG A 146 6.44 7.04 -16.94
C ARG A 146 6.67 8.27 -16.07
N LEU A 147 5.60 8.91 -15.57
CA LEU A 147 5.68 10.12 -14.75
C LEU A 147 6.47 9.93 -13.45
N PRO A 148 6.32 8.84 -12.68
CA PRO A 148 7.13 8.61 -11.48
C PRO A 148 8.64 8.58 -11.76
N ILE A 149 9.04 8.04 -12.92
CA ILE A 149 10.44 8.00 -13.36
C ILE A 149 10.93 9.41 -13.70
N THR A 150 10.16 10.17 -14.48
CA THR A 150 10.57 11.51 -14.94
C THR A 150 10.48 12.58 -13.84
N GLN A 151 9.53 12.44 -12.91
CA GLN A 151 9.35 13.33 -11.75
C GLN A 151 10.42 13.13 -10.68
N SER A 152 11.06 11.96 -10.60
CA SER A 152 12.21 11.72 -9.73
C SER A 152 13.39 12.70 -9.94
N GLN A 153 13.37 13.45 -11.04
CA GLN A 153 14.40 14.43 -11.44
C GLN A 153 13.86 15.87 -11.59
N GLN A 154 12.83 16.26 -10.83
CA GLN A 154 12.29 17.64 -10.80
C GLN A 154 12.00 18.25 -12.19
N ASN A 155 11.09 17.66 -12.98
CA ASN A 155 10.42 18.24 -14.18
C ASN A 155 11.26 18.87 -15.33
N ALA A 156 12.56 19.16 -15.17
CA ALA A 156 13.32 20.03 -16.06
C ALA A 156 13.90 19.31 -17.30
N LEU A 157 13.80 17.98 -17.37
CA LEU A 157 14.48 17.16 -18.37
C LEU A 157 13.56 16.19 -19.12
N ALA A 158 12.25 16.46 -19.14
CA ALA A 158 11.22 15.57 -19.71
C ALA A 158 11.49 15.13 -21.17
N ASN A 159 12.18 15.94 -21.98
CA ASN A 159 12.46 15.67 -23.40
C ASN A 159 13.69 14.79 -23.66
N ASN A 160 14.44 14.42 -22.62
CA ASN A 160 15.73 13.71 -22.74
C ASN A 160 15.65 12.22 -22.39
N TRP A 161 14.44 11.68 -22.29
CA TRP A 161 14.20 10.31 -21.88
C TRP A 161 14.01 9.39 -23.07
N THR A 162 14.72 8.25 -23.07
CA THR A 162 14.56 7.17 -24.05
C THR A 162 14.03 5.93 -23.34
N LEU A 163 12.95 5.34 -23.84
CA LEU A 163 12.46 4.04 -23.38
C LEU A 163 13.31 2.94 -24.01
N ASN A 164 13.93 2.08 -23.18
CA ASN A 164 14.76 0.97 -23.66
C ASN A 164 13.99 -0.34 -23.67
N VAL A 165 13.34 -0.66 -22.55
CA VAL A 165 12.64 -1.93 -22.35
C VAL A 165 11.36 -1.64 -21.58
N CYS A 166 10.27 -2.30 -21.98
CA CYS A 166 9.03 -2.32 -21.25
C CYS A 166 8.43 -3.72 -21.32
N THR A 167 8.13 -4.30 -20.16
CA THR A 167 7.56 -5.65 -20.04
C THR A 167 6.45 -5.65 -19.01
N PHE A 168 5.42 -6.45 -19.26
CA PHE A 168 4.31 -6.60 -18.32
C PHE A 168 3.80 -8.05 -18.35
N ASP A 169 3.66 -8.64 -17.17
CA ASP A 169 3.05 -9.93 -16.97
C ASP A 169 1.61 -9.73 -16.48
N VAL A 170 0.68 -10.02 -17.38
CA VAL A 170 -0.76 -9.90 -17.14
C VAL A 170 -1.24 -10.87 -16.06
N ILE A 171 -0.56 -11.99 -15.82
CA ILE A 171 -0.96 -12.98 -14.81
C ILE A 171 -0.55 -12.50 -13.43
N SER A 172 0.74 -12.22 -13.24
CA SER A 172 1.27 -11.78 -11.94
C SER A 172 0.94 -10.32 -11.61
N GLY A 173 0.52 -9.52 -12.59
CA GLY A 173 0.24 -8.10 -12.38
C GLY A 173 1.50 -7.29 -12.16
N THR A 174 2.62 -7.75 -12.70
CA THR A 174 3.92 -7.10 -12.53
C THR A 174 4.42 -6.50 -13.82
N GLY A 175 5.02 -5.31 -13.74
CA GLY A 175 5.57 -4.59 -14.87
C GLY A 175 6.98 -4.10 -14.61
N SER A 176 7.75 -3.90 -15.68
CA SER A 176 9.06 -3.28 -15.61
C SER A 176 9.24 -2.31 -16.76
N ILE A 177 9.71 -1.11 -16.43
CA ILE A 177 10.07 -0.07 -17.41
C ILE A 177 11.52 0.32 -17.18
N LYS A 178 12.35 0.26 -18.22
CA LYS A 178 13.73 0.75 -18.20
C LYS A 178 13.87 1.92 -19.16
N MET A 179 14.40 3.02 -18.65
CA MET A 179 14.61 4.25 -19.41
C MET A 179 16.02 4.77 -19.23
N THR A 180 16.48 5.55 -20.19
CA THR A 180 17.74 6.30 -20.09
C THR A 180 17.48 7.78 -20.23
N LEU A 181 18.00 8.56 -19.29
CA LEU A 181 18.04 10.01 -19.38
C LEU A 181 19.35 10.44 -20.04
N ARG A 182 19.29 11.27 -21.09
CA ARG A 182 20.45 11.84 -21.76
C ARG A 182 20.65 13.31 -21.39
N VAL A 183 21.68 13.64 -20.62
CA VAL A 183 21.98 15.03 -20.26
C VAL A 183 23.38 15.37 -20.72
N SER A 184 23.53 16.32 -21.64
CA SER A 184 24.83 16.87 -22.07
C SER A 184 25.89 15.81 -22.39
N GLY A 185 25.51 14.72 -23.07
CA GLY A 185 26.42 13.62 -23.45
C GLY A 185 26.54 12.47 -22.44
N LEU A 186 25.98 12.61 -21.22
CA LEU A 186 25.87 11.53 -20.23
C LEU A 186 24.57 10.75 -20.40
N ALA A 187 24.65 9.41 -20.35
CA ALA A 187 23.52 8.50 -20.38
C ALA A 187 23.32 7.86 -18.99
N VAL A 188 22.23 8.22 -18.32
CA VAL A 188 21.93 7.77 -16.95
C VAL A 188 20.81 6.73 -17.00
N PRO A 189 21.04 5.48 -16.58
CA PRO A 189 20.03 4.43 -16.61
C PRO A 189 19.08 4.51 -15.40
N TYR A 190 17.80 4.29 -15.68
CA TYR A 190 16.71 4.20 -14.71
C TYR A 190 15.90 2.94 -14.98
N SER A 191 15.38 2.34 -13.90
CA SER A 191 14.41 1.26 -13.99
C SER A 191 13.32 1.44 -12.95
N ALA A 192 12.07 1.18 -13.33
CA ALA A 192 10.95 1.10 -12.42
C ALA A 192 10.31 -0.28 -12.48
N THR A 193 9.99 -0.82 -11.31
CA THR A 193 9.16 -2.03 -11.17
C THR A 193 7.78 -1.64 -10.68
N TYR A 194 6.77 -2.26 -11.26
CA TYR A 194 5.36 -2.00 -11.05
C TYR A 194 4.71 -3.26 -10.51
N VAL A 195 3.98 -3.15 -9.42
CA VAL A 195 3.20 -4.27 -8.88
C VAL A 195 1.76 -3.78 -8.71
N TYR A 196 0.85 -4.41 -9.45
CA TYR A 196 -0.59 -4.16 -9.32
C TYR A 196 -1.16 -5.06 -8.22
N HIS A 197 -1.89 -4.44 -7.31
CA HIS A 197 -2.62 -5.08 -6.23
C HIS A 197 -4.13 -4.87 -6.37
#